data_AF-A0A849QM68-F1
#
_entry.id   AF-A0A849QM68-F1
#
_cell.length_a   1.000
_cell.length_b   1.000
_cell.length_c   1.000
_cell.angle_alpha   90.00
_cell.angle_beta   90.00
_cell.angle_gamma   90.00
#
_symmetry.space_group_name_H-M   'P 1'
#
loop_
_entity.id
_entity.type
_entity.pdbx_description
1 polymer ?
#
loop_
_entity_poly.entity_id
_entity_poly.type
_entity_poly.pdbx_seq_one_letter_code
_entity_poly.pdbx_strand_id
1 'polypeptide(L)'
;MNIRLKEEHSLRVCKEILQLGKSLNLNQNALRLAETIALFHDIGRFEQFRTYGTFNDKVSENHATLGLKVLEETNVLSRLTKTQRSIAFKAIGYHNVRKLPDPADENPDCLLYSKLLRDADKLDIWRVVTTYYAHRHKHRNPALELELPDTPGYSLCFVEDILNNRISNSHALKTYNDMKLLQLGWIFDINFTRTFLYIQQRQIIEKIITTLPDTEDIRKIQNHLNEYLKKIGNS
;
A
#
# COMPACT_ATOMS: atom_id res chain seq x y z
N MET A 1 -10.74 -12.56 -13.49
CA MET A 1 -9.72 -11.56 -13.86
C MET A 1 -9.10 -10.89 -12.62
N ASN A 2 -9.89 -10.39 -11.66
CA ASN A 2 -9.33 -9.67 -10.51
C ASN A 2 -8.73 -10.54 -9.39
N ILE A 3 -9.19 -11.79 -9.22
CA ILE A 3 -8.57 -12.75 -8.29
C ILE A 3 -7.12 -13.04 -8.66
N ARG A 4 -6.84 -13.30 -9.95
CA ARG A 4 -5.47 -13.47 -10.46
C ARG A 4 -4.60 -12.23 -10.24
N LEU A 5 -5.16 -11.02 -10.39
CA LEU A 5 -4.42 -9.80 -10.05
C LEU A 5 -4.01 -9.76 -8.58
N LYS A 6 -4.85 -10.28 -7.68
CA LYS A 6 -4.55 -10.39 -6.24
C LYS A 6 -3.52 -11.49 -5.93
N GLU A 7 -3.60 -12.66 -6.56
CA GLU A 7 -2.56 -13.70 -6.43
C GLU A 7 -1.19 -13.19 -6.90
N GLU A 8 -1.15 -12.59 -8.09
CA GLU A 8 0.10 -12.05 -8.63
C GLU A 8 0.60 -10.85 -7.81
N HIS A 9 -0.29 -10.08 -7.20
CA HIS A 9 0.05 -9.02 -6.26
C HIS A 9 0.77 -9.59 -5.03
N SER A 10 0.19 -10.59 -4.34
CA SER A 10 0.85 -11.24 -3.20
C SER A 10 2.25 -11.74 -3.56
N LEU A 11 2.42 -12.39 -4.71
CA LEU A 11 3.72 -12.87 -5.18
C LEU A 11 4.73 -11.74 -5.48
N ARG A 12 4.27 -10.58 -5.96
CA ARG A 12 5.14 -9.42 -6.16
C ARG A 12 5.48 -8.73 -4.85
N VAL A 13 4.54 -8.62 -3.91
CA VAL A 13 4.81 -8.13 -2.55
C VAL A 13 5.83 -9.01 -1.83
N CYS A 14 5.78 -10.34 -2.00
CA CYS A 14 6.85 -11.24 -1.52
C CYS A 14 8.23 -10.87 -2.10
N LYS A 15 8.31 -10.52 -3.38
CA LYS A 15 9.58 -10.10 -4.00
C LYS A 15 10.07 -8.76 -3.45
N GLU A 16 9.17 -7.77 -3.34
CA GLU A 16 9.50 -6.44 -2.81
C GLU A 16 9.96 -6.53 -1.34
N ILE A 17 9.22 -7.28 -0.50
CA ILE A 17 9.54 -7.40 0.93
C ILE A 17 10.89 -8.08 1.16
N LEU A 18 11.23 -9.08 0.34
CA LEU A 18 12.52 -9.76 0.40
C LEU A 18 13.66 -8.84 -0.06
N GLN A 19 13.46 -8.02 -1.09
CA GLN A 19 14.46 -7.05 -1.53
C GLN A 19 14.72 -5.97 -0.47
N LEU A 20 13.65 -5.42 0.12
CA LEU A 20 13.74 -4.47 1.23
C LEU A 20 14.42 -5.11 2.44
N GLY A 21 13.99 -6.30 2.87
CA GLY A 21 14.59 -7.01 4.00
C GLY A 21 16.09 -7.29 3.81
N LYS A 22 16.51 -7.66 2.59
CA LYS A 22 17.94 -7.84 2.27
C LYS A 22 18.73 -6.53 2.37
N SER A 23 18.14 -5.41 1.95
CA SER A 23 18.78 -4.10 2.09
C SER A 23 18.99 -3.66 3.54
N LEU A 24 18.19 -4.22 4.45
CA LEU A 24 18.30 -4.03 5.91
C LEU A 24 19.18 -5.09 6.58
N ASN A 25 19.87 -5.94 5.82
CA ASN A 25 20.69 -7.06 6.31
C ASN A 25 19.94 -8.04 7.23
N LEU A 26 18.63 -8.25 6.99
CA LEU A 26 17.87 -9.25 7.73
C LEU A 26 18.43 -10.66 7.46
N ASN A 27 18.54 -11.46 8.52
CA ASN A 27 18.97 -12.85 8.40
C ASN A 27 17.90 -13.73 7.73
N GLN A 28 18.28 -14.97 7.39
CA GLN A 28 17.39 -15.90 6.66
C GLN A 28 16.09 -16.23 7.40
N ASN A 29 16.11 -16.31 8.74
CA ASN A 29 14.88 -16.54 9.52
C ASN A 29 13.94 -15.34 9.45
N ALA A 30 14.48 -14.12 9.56
CA ALA A 30 13.72 -12.89 9.45
C ALA A 30 13.14 -12.69 8.04
N LEU A 31 13.91 -13.00 7.00
CA LEU A 31 13.43 -12.95 5.61
C LEU A 31 12.29 -13.95 5.35
N ARG A 32 12.37 -15.18 5.89
CA ARG A 32 11.28 -16.16 5.80
C ARG A 32 10.00 -15.67 6.48
N LEU A 33 10.12 -15.02 7.64
CA LEU A 33 8.97 -14.43 8.33
C LEU A 33 8.37 -13.27 7.52
N ALA A 34 9.20 -12.38 6.99
CA ALA A 34 8.75 -11.29 6.12
C ALA A 34 8.01 -11.82 4.87
N GLU A 35 8.57 -12.80 4.18
CA GLU A 35 7.93 -13.43 3.02
C GLU A 35 6.60 -14.10 3.38
N THR A 36 6.53 -14.78 4.53
CA THR A 36 5.28 -15.38 5.03
C THR A 36 4.22 -14.30 5.26
N ILE A 37 4.58 -13.20 5.91
CA ILE A 37 3.69 -12.06 6.16
C ILE A 37 3.18 -11.47 4.84
N ALA A 38 4.07 -11.23 3.87
CA ALA A 38 3.70 -10.75 2.54
C ALA A 38 2.80 -11.73 1.77
N LEU A 39 3.03 -13.03 1.90
CA LEU A 39 2.21 -14.03 1.20
C LEU A 39 0.75 -13.99 1.68
N PHE A 40 0.55 -13.78 2.98
CA PHE A 40 -0.76 -13.88 3.62
C PHE A 40 -1.46 -12.53 3.86
N HIS A 41 -0.81 -11.39 3.65
CA HIS A 41 -1.37 -10.09 4.05
C HIS A 41 -2.76 -9.79 3.46
N ASP A 42 -2.97 -10.17 2.20
CA ASP A 42 -4.19 -9.90 1.45
C ASP A 42 -5.12 -11.14 1.36
N ILE A 43 -4.89 -12.19 2.17
CA ILE A 43 -5.72 -13.42 2.14
C ILE A 43 -7.20 -13.13 2.38
N GLY A 44 -7.50 -12.10 3.16
CA GLY A 44 -8.87 -11.64 3.40
C GLY A 44 -9.57 -11.11 2.14
N ARG A 45 -8.85 -10.72 1.08
CA ARG A 45 -9.45 -10.28 -0.20
C ARG A 45 -10.22 -11.39 -0.90
N PHE A 46 -9.74 -12.62 -0.80
CA PHE A 46 -10.40 -13.77 -1.43
C PHE A 46 -11.72 -14.06 -0.75
N GLU A 47 -11.73 -14.01 0.59
CA GLU A 47 -12.93 -14.14 1.40
C GLU A 47 -13.89 -12.96 1.19
N GLN A 48 -13.36 -11.73 1.16
CA GLN A 48 -14.13 -10.53 0.88
C GLN A 48 -14.84 -10.63 -0.48
N PHE A 49 -14.14 -11.05 -1.52
CA PHE A 49 -14.73 -11.18 -2.84
C PHE A 49 -15.74 -12.34 -2.90
N ARG A 50 -15.45 -13.48 -2.26
CA ARG A 50 -16.36 -14.63 -2.20
C ARG A 50 -17.68 -14.26 -1.52
N THR A 51 -17.64 -13.46 -0.46
CA THR A 51 -18.79 -13.14 0.38
C THR A 51 -19.55 -11.90 -0.11
N TYR A 52 -18.85 -10.86 -0.59
CA TYR A 52 -19.46 -9.57 -0.96
C TYR A 52 -19.39 -9.24 -2.46
N GLY A 53 -18.65 -10.00 -3.26
CA GLY A 53 -18.48 -9.74 -4.69
C GLY A 53 -17.66 -8.47 -5.02
N THR A 54 -16.99 -7.87 -4.04
CA THR A 54 -16.24 -6.62 -4.19
C THR A 54 -14.96 -6.61 -3.35
N PHE A 55 -14.00 -5.74 -3.69
CA PHE A 55 -12.82 -5.45 -2.88
C PHE A 55 -12.92 -4.12 -2.12
N ASN A 56 -14.10 -3.49 -2.12
CA ASN A 56 -14.26 -2.19 -1.50
C ASN A 56 -14.61 -2.35 0.00
N ASP A 57 -13.62 -2.12 0.87
CA ASP A 57 -13.77 -2.20 2.33
C ASP A 57 -14.87 -1.28 2.88
N LYS A 58 -15.20 -0.16 2.22
CA LYS A 58 -16.21 0.80 2.68
C LYS A 58 -17.63 0.26 2.60
N VAL A 59 -17.90 -0.61 1.63
CA VAL A 59 -19.22 -1.21 1.38
C VAL A 59 -19.24 -2.70 1.77
N SER A 60 -18.15 -3.21 2.34
CA SER A 60 -17.99 -4.59 2.81
C SER A 60 -17.26 -4.60 4.16
N GLU A 61 -16.45 -5.63 4.45
CA GLU A 61 -15.60 -5.69 5.64
C GLU A 61 -14.15 -5.28 5.33
N ASN A 62 -13.42 -4.83 6.36
CA ASN A 62 -11.99 -4.58 6.27
C ASN A 62 -11.25 -5.90 5.96
N HIS A 63 -10.53 -5.92 4.83
CA HIS A 63 -9.86 -7.13 4.35
C HIS A 63 -8.73 -7.62 5.26
N ALA A 64 -8.04 -6.73 5.98
CA ALA A 64 -7.03 -7.14 6.95
C ALA A 64 -7.69 -7.92 8.10
N THR A 65 -8.81 -7.41 8.63
CA THR A 65 -9.58 -8.09 9.67
C THR A 65 -10.13 -9.45 9.21
N LEU A 66 -10.68 -9.53 7.99
CA LEU A 66 -11.08 -10.81 7.39
C LEU A 66 -9.89 -11.76 7.24
N GLY A 67 -8.73 -11.24 6.82
CA GLY A 67 -7.51 -12.03 6.69
C GLY A 67 -7.08 -12.66 8.00
N LEU A 68 -7.15 -11.93 9.12
CA LEU A 68 -6.84 -12.48 10.44
C LEU A 68 -7.79 -13.62 10.83
N LYS A 69 -9.11 -13.48 10.59
CA LYS A 69 -10.09 -14.55 10.84
C LYS A 69 -9.73 -15.82 10.07
N VAL A 70 -9.42 -15.69 8.77
CA VAL A 70 -9.02 -16.82 7.91
C VAL A 70 -7.73 -17.49 8.44
N LEU A 71 -6.75 -16.71 8.89
CA LEU A 71 -5.51 -17.25 9.44
C LEU A 71 -5.72 -18.01 10.75
N GLU A 72 -6.66 -17.57 11.60
CA GLU A 72 -7.05 -18.28 12.83
C GLU A 72 -7.77 -19.60 12.51
N GLU A 73 -8.80 -19.54 11.67
CA GLU A 73 -9.65 -20.70 11.33
C GLU A 73 -8.86 -21.81 10.62
N THR A 74 -7.96 -21.44 9.71
CA THR A 74 -7.16 -22.42 8.96
C THR A 74 -5.95 -22.92 9.74
N ASN A 75 -5.52 -22.20 10.77
CA ASN A 75 -4.30 -22.47 11.53
C ASN A 75 -3.05 -22.69 10.64
N VAL A 76 -3.02 -22.06 9.46
CA VAL A 76 -1.95 -22.24 8.46
C VAL A 76 -0.58 -21.79 8.98
N LEU A 77 -0.57 -20.87 9.97
CA LEU A 77 0.63 -20.38 10.65
C LEU A 77 1.03 -21.22 11.88
N SER A 78 0.48 -22.43 12.05
CA SER A 78 0.75 -23.34 13.16
C SER A 78 2.25 -23.68 13.34
N ARG A 79 3.01 -23.70 12.25
CA ARG A 79 4.46 -23.97 12.24
C ARG A 79 5.33 -22.81 12.76
N LEU A 80 4.77 -21.61 12.87
CA LEU A 80 5.47 -20.47 13.45
C LEU A 80 5.48 -20.57 14.98
N THR A 81 6.55 -20.06 15.60
CA THR A 81 6.60 -19.89 17.06
C THR A 81 5.52 -18.90 17.51
N LYS A 82 5.15 -18.92 18.80
CA LYS A 82 4.17 -17.99 19.36
C LYS A 82 4.53 -16.52 19.07
N THR A 83 5.80 -16.17 19.20
CA THR A 83 6.31 -14.82 18.89
C THR A 83 6.18 -14.47 17.41
N GLN A 84 6.62 -15.37 16.51
CA GLN A 84 6.51 -15.16 15.06
C GLN A 84 5.06 -15.02 14.61
N ARG A 85 4.16 -15.83 15.18
CA ARG A 85 2.72 -15.74 14.92
C ARG A 85 2.17 -14.39 15.38
N SER A 86 2.49 -13.95 16.59
CA SER A 86 2.09 -12.63 17.09
C SER A 86 2.55 -11.50 16.16
N ILE A 87 3.81 -11.54 15.71
CA ILE A 87 4.36 -10.56 14.75
C ILE A 87 3.57 -10.60 13.43
N ALA A 88 3.32 -11.78 12.89
CA ALA A 88 2.60 -11.93 11.63
C ALA A 88 1.17 -11.39 11.70
N PHE A 89 0.44 -11.73 12.76
CA PHE A 89 -0.92 -11.24 13.00
C PHE A 89 -0.97 -9.71 13.14
N LYS A 90 -0.01 -9.13 13.86
CA LYS A 90 0.09 -7.67 14.01
C LYS A 90 0.45 -6.98 12.70
N ALA A 91 1.47 -7.45 11.99
CA ALA A 91 1.87 -6.87 10.72
C ALA A 91 0.75 -6.92 9.68
N ILE A 92 0.05 -8.05 9.57
CA ILE A 92 -1.11 -8.20 8.69
C ILE A 92 -2.28 -7.33 9.17
N GLY A 93 -2.59 -7.29 10.46
CA GLY A 93 -3.65 -6.42 10.98
C GLY A 93 -3.40 -4.93 10.76
N TYR A 94 -2.14 -4.51 10.71
CA TYR A 94 -1.74 -3.11 10.56
C TYR A 94 -1.42 -2.68 9.14
N HIS A 95 -1.48 -3.55 8.13
CA HIS A 95 -0.98 -3.17 6.82
C HIS A 95 -1.83 -2.09 6.11
N ASN A 96 -3.14 -2.05 6.38
CA ASN A 96 -4.06 -1.07 5.78
C ASN A 96 -4.52 0.06 6.73
N VAL A 97 -4.05 0.10 7.99
CA VAL A 97 -4.46 1.16 8.93
C VAL A 97 -3.91 2.52 8.49
N ARG A 98 -4.61 3.61 8.82
CA ARG A 98 -4.16 4.96 8.45
C ARG A 98 -2.86 5.37 9.15
N LYS A 99 -2.70 4.99 10.42
CA LYS A 99 -1.53 5.28 11.26
C LYS A 99 -1.18 4.03 12.06
N LEU A 100 0.10 3.68 12.09
CA LEU A 100 0.60 2.62 12.96
C LEU A 100 0.48 3.01 14.44
N PRO A 101 0.42 2.03 15.37
CA PRO A 101 0.52 2.29 16.80
C PRO A 101 1.77 3.08 17.17
N ASP A 102 1.73 3.75 18.33
CA ASP A 102 2.89 4.44 18.87
C ASP A 102 4.02 3.44 19.17
N PRO A 103 5.30 3.73 18.82
CA PRO A 103 6.44 2.91 19.20
C PRO A 103 6.55 2.58 20.70
N ALA A 104 6.01 3.43 21.59
CA ALA A 104 5.99 3.16 23.02
C ALA A 104 5.02 2.03 23.42
N ASP A 105 4.00 1.75 22.60
CA ASP A 105 2.88 0.87 22.93
C ASP A 105 2.90 -0.47 22.18
N GLU A 106 3.88 -0.71 21.29
CA GLU A 106 3.92 -1.89 20.44
C GLU A 106 5.32 -2.51 20.36
N ASN A 107 5.36 -3.82 20.16
CA ASN A 107 6.61 -4.54 20.04
C ASN A 107 7.43 -4.03 18.83
N PRO A 108 8.75 -3.76 18.99
CA PRO A 108 9.58 -3.26 17.90
C PRO A 108 9.63 -4.17 16.65
N ASP A 109 9.59 -5.49 16.83
CA ASP A 109 9.52 -6.43 15.70
C ASP A 109 8.17 -6.33 15.00
N CYS A 110 7.06 -6.26 15.75
CA CYS A 110 5.74 -6.04 15.15
C CYS A 110 5.73 -4.78 14.27
N LEU A 111 6.32 -3.69 14.75
CA LEU A 111 6.44 -2.45 13.98
C LEU A 111 7.38 -2.60 12.78
N LEU A 112 8.53 -3.25 12.94
CA LEU A 112 9.48 -3.50 11.84
C LEU A 112 8.80 -4.23 10.68
N TYR A 113 8.12 -5.36 10.96
CA TYR A 113 7.46 -6.13 9.91
C TYR A 113 6.22 -5.43 9.36
N SER A 114 5.49 -4.65 10.18
CA SER A 114 4.38 -3.82 9.69
C SER A 114 4.87 -2.79 8.68
N LYS A 115 5.96 -2.07 9.01
CA LYS A 115 6.58 -1.08 8.12
C LYS A 115 7.11 -1.73 6.84
N LEU A 116 7.75 -2.90 6.96
CA LEU A 116 8.32 -3.62 5.82
C LEU A 116 7.22 -4.08 4.85
N LEU A 117 6.13 -4.63 5.39
CA LEU A 117 4.96 -5.02 4.60
C LEU A 117 4.31 -3.80 3.92
N ARG A 118 4.09 -2.71 4.66
CA ARG A 118 3.47 -1.48 4.13
C ARG A 118 4.27 -0.84 3.01
N ASP A 119 5.59 -0.84 3.08
CA ASP A 119 6.44 -0.32 2.02
C ASP A 119 6.41 -1.25 0.79
N ALA A 120 6.52 -2.57 1.00
CA ALA A 120 6.49 -3.57 -0.07
C ALA A 120 5.15 -3.59 -0.82
N ASP A 121 4.04 -3.51 -0.09
CA ASP A 121 2.69 -3.47 -0.64
C ASP A 121 2.48 -2.23 -1.53
N LYS A 122 2.79 -1.04 -1.01
CA LYS A 122 2.73 0.21 -1.78
C LYS A 122 3.58 0.17 -3.06
N LEU A 123 4.80 -0.38 -2.98
CA LEU A 123 5.67 -0.51 -4.16
C LEU A 123 5.02 -1.36 -5.26
N ASP A 124 4.35 -2.46 -4.91
CA ASP A 124 3.61 -3.25 -5.92
C ASP A 124 2.36 -2.52 -6.40
N ILE A 125 1.56 -1.94 -5.50
CA ILE A 125 0.36 -1.19 -5.88
C ILE A 125 0.72 -0.09 -6.86
N TRP A 126 1.74 0.73 -6.55
CA TRP A 126 2.22 1.78 -7.46
C TRP A 126 2.68 1.21 -8.80
N ARG A 127 3.39 0.08 -8.82
CA ARG A 127 3.78 -0.58 -10.08
C ARG A 127 2.55 -0.95 -10.91
N VAL A 128 1.53 -1.56 -10.29
CA VAL A 128 0.29 -1.97 -10.97
C VAL A 128 -0.48 -0.75 -11.47
N VAL A 129 -0.74 0.24 -10.63
CA VAL A 129 -1.58 1.40 -10.99
C VAL A 129 -0.90 2.32 -12.00
N THR A 130 0.41 2.56 -11.91
CA THR A 130 1.10 3.38 -12.91
C THR A 130 1.16 2.69 -14.28
N THR A 131 1.33 1.35 -14.30
CA THR A 131 1.21 0.56 -15.53
C THR A 131 -0.20 0.62 -16.10
N TYR A 132 -1.22 0.53 -15.23
CA TYR A 132 -2.62 0.66 -15.62
C TYR A 132 -2.92 2.05 -16.19
N TYR A 133 -2.50 3.13 -15.54
CA TYR A 133 -2.77 4.50 -15.98
C TYR A 133 -2.21 4.78 -17.38
N ALA A 134 -1.00 4.29 -17.69
CA ALA A 134 -0.41 4.43 -19.01
C ALA A 134 -1.21 3.74 -20.13
N HIS A 135 -1.97 2.68 -19.81
CA HIS A 135 -2.72 1.87 -20.78
C HIS A 135 -4.24 1.96 -20.62
N ARG A 136 -4.73 2.79 -19.70
CA ARG A 136 -6.15 2.84 -19.31
C ARG A 136 -7.09 3.07 -20.49
N HIS A 137 -6.68 3.91 -21.43
CA HIS A 137 -7.45 4.21 -22.64
C HIS A 137 -7.73 2.98 -23.53
N LYS A 138 -6.93 1.91 -23.40
CA LYS A 138 -7.11 0.65 -24.14
C LYS A 138 -8.03 -0.33 -23.41
N HIS A 139 -7.84 -0.46 -22.10
CA HIS A 139 -8.55 -1.45 -21.28
C HIS A 139 -8.90 -0.88 -19.92
N ARG A 140 -10.14 -0.40 -19.76
CA ARG A 140 -10.66 0.06 -18.47
C ARG A 140 -10.90 -1.14 -17.54
N ASN A 141 -10.46 -1.03 -16.29
CA ASN A 141 -10.72 -2.00 -15.23
C ASN A 141 -11.36 -1.31 -14.01
N PRO A 142 -12.71 -1.35 -13.87
CA PRO A 142 -13.41 -0.72 -12.76
C PRO A 142 -12.93 -1.13 -11.36
N ALA A 143 -12.43 -2.37 -11.20
CA ALA A 143 -11.93 -2.85 -9.92
C ALA A 143 -10.62 -2.15 -9.49
N LEU A 144 -9.78 -1.74 -10.44
CA LEU A 144 -8.58 -0.93 -10.16
C LEU A 144 -8.92 0.55 -9.94
N GLU A 145 -10.13 0.98 -10.31
CA GLU A 145 -10.63 2.35 -10.12
C GLU A 145 -11.50 2.48 -8.87
N LEU A 146 -11.70 1.40 -8.13
CA LEU A 146 -12.63 1.32 -6.98
C LEU A 146 -14.05 1.77 -7.35
N GLU A 147 -14.44 1.59 -8.62
CA GLU A 147 -15.72 2.04 -9.17
C GLU A 147 -15.97 3.55 -8.98
N LEU A 148 -14.91 4.34 -8.76
CA LEU A 148 -15.03 5.77 -8.56
C LEU A 148 -15.40 6.48 -9.88
N PRO A 149 -16.24 7.53 -9.80
CA PRO A 149 -16.55 8.38 -10.94
C PRO A 149 -15.29 8.98 -11.59
N ASP A 150 -15.22 8.89 -12.92
CA ASP A 150 -14.17 9.51 -13.73
C ASP A 150 -14.58 10.93 -14.12
N THR A 151 -14.40 11.86 -13.19
CA THR A 151 -14.70 13.28 -13.38
C THR A 151 -13.42 14.11 -13.43
N PRO A 152 -13.40 15.28 -14.11
CA PRO A 152 -12.21 16.13 -14.17
C PRO A 152 -11.72 16.64 -12.82
N GLY A 153 -12.62 16.80 -11.84
CA GLY A 153 -12.30 17.36 -10.52
C GLY A 153 -11.60 16.39 -9.58
N TYR A 154 -11.16 16.93 -8.44
CA TYR A 154 -10.65 16.23 -7.27
C TYR A 154 -11.02 17.03 -6.01
N SER A 155 -11.02 16.37 -4.85
CA SER A 155 -11.38 16.97 -3.57
C SER A 155 -10.17 17.68 -2.95
N LEU A 156 -10.34 18.95 -2.57
CA LEU A 156 -9.26 19.80 -2.03
C LEU A 156 -8.61 19.25 -0.75
N CYS A 157 -9.33 18.44 0.04
CA CYS A 157 -8.76 17.80 1.23
C CYS A 157 -7.53 16.94 0.92
N PHE A 158 -7.47 16.29 -0.25
CA PHE A 158 -6.28 15.51 -0.64
C PHE A 158 -5.11 16.42 -1.02
N VAL A 159 -5.39 17.57 -1.64
CA VAL A 159 -4.37 18.59 -1.94
C VAL A 159 -3.78 19.14 -0.64
N GLU A 160 -4.65 19.57 0.27
CA GLU A 160 -4.25 20.11 1.58
C GLU A 160 -3.44 19.11 2.39
N ASP A 161 -3.86 17.84 2.43
CA ASP A 161 -3.12 16.81 3.14
C ASP A 161 -1.72 16.60 2.54
N ILE A 162 -1.59 16.54 1.21
CA ILE A 162 -0.29 16.36 0.56
C ILE A 162 0.64 17.53 0.87
N LEU A 163 0.15 18.76 0.73
CA LEU A 163 0.94 19.98 1.00
C LEU A 163 1.34 20.11 2.48
N ASN A 164 0.65 19.41 3.39
CA ASN A 164 0.97 19.35 4.81
C ASN A 164 1.67 18.05 5.24
N ASN A 165 2.17 17.23 4.30
CA ASN A 165 2.83 15.94 4.58
C ASN A 165 1.96 14.95 5.38
N ARG A 166 0.64 14.95 5.14
CA ARG A 166 -0.32 14.08 5.82
C ARG A 166 -0.85 12.98 4.91
N ILE A 167 -1.13 11.82 5.50
CA ILE A 167 -1.81 10.72 4.82
C ILE A 167 -3.32 10.98 4.85
N SER A 168 -3.93 11.06 3.68
CA SER A 168 -5.37 11.29 3.54
C SER A 168 -6.23 10.11 3.99
N ASN A 169 -7.48 10.40 4.36
CA ASN A 169 -8.46 9.39 4.71
C ASN A 169 -9.11 8.79 3.45
N SER A 170 -8.93 7.49 3.22
CA SER A 170 -9.54 6.78 2.09
C SER A 170 -11.07 6.80 2.07
N HIS A 171 -11.74 7.00 3.21
CA HIS A 171 -13.20 7.12 3.26
C HIS A 171 -13.73 8.38 2.55
N ALA A 172 -12.87 9.39 2.36
CA ALA A 172 -13.19 10.65 1.70
C ALA A 172 -13.12 10.60 0.16
N LEU A 173 -12.73 9.45 -0.43
CA LEU A 173 -12.68 9.27 -1.88
C LEU A 173 -14.06 9.49 -2.50
N LYS A 174 -14.13 10.39 -3.50
CA LYS A 174 -15.33 10.66 -4.30
C LYS A 174 -15.09 10.51 -5.80
N THR A 175 -13.86 10.70 -6.25
CA THR A 175 -13.51 10.68 -7.67
C THR A 175 -12.29 9.81 -7.95
N TYR A 176 -12.11 9.41 -9.20
CA TYR A 176 -10.92 8.70 -9.65
C TYR A 176 -9.62 9.51 -9.44
N ASN A 177 -9.68 10.84 -9.56
CA ASN A 177 -8.52 11.69 -9.27
C ASN A 177 -8.22 11.79 -7.76
N ASP A 178 -9.22 11.69 -6.88
CA ASP A 178 -9.00 11.59 -5.43
C ASP A 178 -8.14 10.35 -5.10
N MET A 179 -8.39 9.24 -5.79
CA MET A 179 -7.63 8.00 -5.60
C MET A 179 -6.16 8.17 -6.00
N LYS A 180 -5.90 8.83 -7.14
CA LYS A 180 -4.52 9.14 -7.58
C LYS A 180 -3.81 10.06 -6.57
N LEU A 181 -4.50 11.07 -6.05
CA LEU A 181 -3.96 11.96 -5.01
C LEU A 181 -3.68 11.21 -3.70
N LEU A 182 -4.60 10.34 -3.26
CA LEU A 182 -4.39 9.46 -2.11
C LEU A 182 -3.12 8.61 -2.29
N GLN A 183 -2.93 8.03 -3.48
CA GLN A 183 -1.74 7.23 -3.81
C GLN A 183 -0.44 8.05 -3.81
N LEU A 184 -0.48 9.33 -4.21
CA LEU A 184 0.67 10.24 -4.07
C LEU A 184 0.97 10.51 -2.60
N GLY A 185 -0.06 10.74 -1.78
CA GLY A 185 0.09 11.00 -0.34
C GLY A 185 0.68 9.84 0.47
N TRP A 186 0.67 8.61 -0.06
CA TRP A 186 1.32 7.47 0.59
C TRP A 186 2.84 7.60 0.75
N ILE A 187 3.48 8.52 0.03
CA ILE A 187 4.90 8.84 0.20
C ILE A 187 5.25 9.26 1.65
N PHE A 188 4.30 9.85 2.38
CA PHE A 188 4.49 10.27 3.77
C PHE A 188 4.39 9.11 4.78
N ASP A 189 4.09 7.90 4.32
CA ASP A 189 4.04 6.66 5.10
C ASP A 189 5.14 5.67 4.70
N ILE A 190 6.18 6.14 4.02
CA ILE A 190 7.32 5.31 3.63
C ILE A 190 8.33 5.26 4.77
N ASN A 191 8.79 4.05 5.06
CA ASN A 191 9.49 3.75 6.31
C ASN A 191 10.98 3.49 6.14
N PHE A 192 11.43 3.14 4.92
CA PHE A 192 12.83 2.82 4.67
C PHE A 192 13.41 3.66 3.52
N THR A 193 14.64 4.14 3.69
CA THR A 193 15.39 4.88 2.66
C THR A 193 15.45 4.13 1.33
N ARG A 194 15.59 2.80 1.38
CA ARG A 194 15.60 1.96 0.17
C ARG A 194 14.30 2.07 -0.64
N THR A 195 13.17 2.22 0.01
CA THR A 195 11.86 2.40 -0.63
C THR A 195 11.81 3.73 -1.38
N PHE A 196 12.34 4.82 -0.81
CA PHE A 196 12.45 6.11 -1.49
C PHE A 196 13.31 6.02 -2.76
N LEU A 197 14.43 5.30 -2.71
CA LEU A 197 15.26 5.07 -3.90
C LEU A 197 14.49 4.34 -5.00
N TYR A 198 13.68 3.33 -4.64
CA TYR A 198 12.83 2.65 -5.62
C TYR A 198 11.73 3.56 -6.19
N ILE A 199 11.13 4.42 -5.37
CA ILE A 199 10.15 5.42 -5.83
C ILE A 199 10.76 6.33 -6.90
N GLN A 200 11.98 6.84 -6.66
CA GLN A 200 12.69 7.70 -7.61
C GLN A 200 13.11 6.93 -8.87
N GLN A 201 13.75 5.76 -8.73
CA GLN A 201 14.21 4.95 -9.86
C GLN A 201 13.07 4.52 -10.78
N ARG A 202 11.89 4.24 -10.20
CA ARG A 202 10.70 3.81 -10.95
C ARG A 202 9.84 4.99 -11.43
N GLN A 203 10.21 6.24 -11.10
CA GLN A 203 9.50 7.48 -11.46
C GLN A 203 8.02 7.44 -11.06
N ILE A 204 7.73 6.95 -9.84
CA ILE A 204 6.35 6.66 -9.42
C ILE A 204 5.53 7.96 -9.36
N ILE A 205 6.08 9.02 -8.76
CA ILE A 205 5.38 10.29 -8.56
C ILE A 205 5.07 10.93 -9.91
N GLU A 206 6.05 11.00 -10.80
CA GLU A 206 5.93 11.58 -12.14
C GLU A 206 4.90 10.84 -12.98
N LYS A 207 4.90 9.50 -12.92
CA LYS A 207 3.92 8.67 -13.63
C LYS A 207 2.49 8.90 -13.15
N ILE A 208 2.26 9.21 -11.88
CA ILE A 208 0.92 9.52 -11.38
C ILE A 208 0.54 10.96 -11.74
N ILE A 209 1.44 11.93 -11.52
CA ILE A 209 1.20 13.35 -11.81
C ILE A 209 0.81 13.60 -13.27
N THR A 210 1.49 12.96 -14.22
CA THR A 210 1.18 13.09 -15.66
C THR A 210 -0.21 12.59 -16.05
N THR A 211 -0.91 11.88 -15.17
CA THR A 211 -2.26 11.35 -15.38
C THR A 211 -3.35 12.19 -14.71
N LEU A 212 -2.97 13.22 -13.96
CA LEU A 212 -3.84 14.19 -13.30
C LEU A 212 -4.05 15.42 -14.20
N PRO A 213 -5.14 16.19 -14.02
CA PRO A 213 -5.34 17.43 -14.76
C PRO A 213 -4.24 18.46 -14.44
N ASP A 214 -3.78 19.20 -15.46
CA ASP A 214 -2.79 20.27 -15.28
C ASP A 214 -3.43 21.53 -14.67
N THR A 215 -3.58 21.52 -13.35
CA THR A 215 -4.07 22.64 -12.55
C THR A 215 -2.96 23.25 -11.70
N GLU A 216 -3.20 24.44 -11.16
CA GLU A 216 -2.27 25.07 -10.22
C GLU A 216 -1.99 24.19 -8.99
N ASP A 217 -3.01 23.51 -8.45
CA ASP A 217 -2.84 22.62 -7.30
C ASP A 217 -1.92 21.43 -7.62
N ILE A 218 -2.09 20.80 -8.78
CA ILE A 218 -1.27 19.66 -9.18
C ILE A 218 0.19 20.07 -9.40
N ARG A 219 0.43 21.26 -9.97
CA ARG A 219 1.79 21.82 -10.07
C ARG A 219 2.42 22.11 -8.70
N LYS A 220 1.63 22.64 -7.75
CA LYS A 220 2.08 22.83 -6.35
C LYS A 220 2.43 21.49 -5.69
N ILE A 221 1.58 20.48 -5.83
CA ILE A 221 1.84 19.12 -5.33
C ILE A 221 3.12 18.56 -5.94
N GLN A 222 3.30 18.65 -7.26
CA GLN A 222 4.49 18.13 -7.93
C GLN A 222 5.77 18.76 -7.36
N ASN A 223 5.78 20.09 -7.22
CA ASN A 223 6.93 20.80 -6.65
C ASN A 223 7.19 20.38 -5.20
N HIS A 224 6.15 20.31 -4.37
CA HIS A 224 6.23 19.90 -2.97
C HIS A 224 6.79 18.48 -2.81
N LEU A 225 6.31 17.53 -3.60
CA LEU A 225 6.78 16.13 -3.58
C LEU A 225 8.23 16.00 -4.07
N ASN A 226 8.62 16.77 -5.07
CA ASN A 226 10.01 16.81 -5.55
C ASN A 226 10.96 17.36 -4.48
N GLU A 227 10.57 18.42 -3.76
CA GLU A 227 11.33 18.95 -2.63
C GLU A 227 11.41 17.96 -1.48
N TYR A 228 10.31 17.27 -1.17
CA TYR A 228 10.26 16.24 -0.13
C TYR A 228 11.25 15.10 -0.44
N LEU A 229 11.25 14.58 -1.67
CA LEU A 229 12.20 13.54 -2.10
C LEU A 229 13.66 14.00 -2.06
N LYS A 230 13.94 15.25 -2.44
CA LYS A 230 15.30 15.82 -2.37
C LYS A 230 15.82 15.91 -0.94
N LYS A 231 14.97 16.31 0.01
CA LYS A 231 15.35 16.40 1.44
C LYS A 231 15.74 15.02 1.99
N ILE A 232 14.98 13.98 1.63
CA ILE A 232 15.26 12.61 2.06
C ILE A 232 16.52 12.05 1.42
N GLY A 233 16.76 12.33 0.13
CA GLY A 233 17.98 11.87 -0.56
C GLY A 233 19.28 12.48 -0.01
N ASN A 234 19.19 13.59 0.72
CA ASN A 234 20.32 14.26 1.37
C ASN A 234 20.47 13.88 2.87
N SER A 235 19.60 13.01 3.39
CA SER A 235 19.58 12.55 4.80
C SER A 235 20.13 11.13 4.93
#